data_AF-A0A4Q5WN81-F1
#
_entry.id   AF-A0A4Q5WN81-F1
#
_cell.length_a   1.000
_cell.length_b   1.000
_cell.length_c   1.000
_cell.angle_alpha   90.00
_cell.angle_beta   90.00
_cell.angle_gamma   90.00
#
_symmetry.space_group_name_H-M   'P 1'
#
loop_
_entity.id
_entity.type
_entity.pdbx_description
1 polymer ?
#
loop_
_entity_poly.entity_id
_entity_poly.type
_entity_poly.pdbx_seq_one_letter_code
_entity_poly.pdbx_strand_id
1 'polypeptide(L)'
;MTKFSDLFKGFFHSEKVAGLLLLLCTVLSLLLANSGLGDAYTHLLHQELGPAPLGLRFSVEHWINDGLMTIFFLMVGLEVERELYVGELSDFRKAILPVA
;
A
#
# COMPACT_ATOMS: atom_id res chain seq x y z
N MET A 1 -27.55 19.06 1.76
CA MET A 1 -27.05 17.75 1.28
C MET A 1 -25.57 17.83 0.90
N THR A 2 -24.68 18.35 1.77
CA THR A 2 -23.25 18.54 1.41
C THR A 2 -22.24 18.33 2.56
N LYS A 3 -22.66 18.02 3.80
CA LYS A 3 -21.71 17.86 4.92
C LYS A 3 -20.76 16.66 4.75
N PHE A 4 -21.19 15.60 4.06
CA PHE A 4 -20.40 14.38 3.92
C PHE A 4 -19.25 14.52 2.92
N SER A 5 -19.45 15.31 1.84
CA SER A 5 -18.41 15.57 0.84
C SER A 5 -17.30 16.48 1.39
N ASP A 6 -17.66 17.44 2.24
CA ASP A 6 -16.69 18.36 2.85
C ASP A 6 -15.85 17.65 3.92
N LEU A 7 -16.45 16.71 4.66
CA LEU A 7 -15.75 15.79 5.55
C LEU A 7 -14.79 14.86 4.78
N PHE A 8 -15.25 14.27 3.67
CA PHE A 8 -14.40 13.44 2.82
C PHE A 8 -13.20 14.22 2.25
N LYS A 9 -13.42 15.46 1.77
CA LYS A 9 -12.34 16.31 1.26
C LYS A 9 -11.33 16.70 2.34
N GLY A 10 -11.78 17.04 3.55
CA GLY A 10 -10.89 17.31 4.68
C GLY A 10 -10.14 16.07 5.18
N PHE A 11 -10.75 14.89 5.07
CA PHE A 11 -10.16 13.61 5.48
C PHE A 11 -9.01 13.18 4.55
N PHE A 12 -9.18 13.30 3.23
CA PHE A 12 -8.12 12.97 2.27
C PHE A 12 -6.96 13.97 2.22
N HIS A 13 -7.11 15.16 2.79
CA HIS A 13 -6.08 16.21 2.77
C HIS A 13 -5.08 16.13 3.93
N SER A 14 -5.25 15.18 4.86
CA SER A 14 -4.37 15.05 6.03
C SER A 14 -3.55 13.77 5.96
N GLU A 15 -2.22 13.87 5.90
CA GLU A 15 -1.30 12.72 5.96
C GLU A 15 -1.58 11.80 7.16
N LYS A 16 -2.07 12.38 8.26
CA LYS A 16 -2.46 11.66 9.48
C LYS A 16 -3.54 10.61 9.24
N VAL A 17 -4.43 10.85 8.28
CA VAL A 17 -5.54 9.95 7.97
C VAL A 17 -5.07 8.67 7.30
N ALA A 18 -4.08 8.76 6.41
CA ALA A 18 -3.48 7.57 5.80
C ALA A 18 -2.87 6.65 6.87
N GLY A 19 -2.12 7.22 7.81
CA GLY A 19 -1.55 6.47 8.93
C GLY A 19 -2.60 5.82 9.84
N LEU A 20 -3.69 6.53 10.17
CA LEU A 20 -4.78 5.97 10.97
C LEU A 20 -5.53 4.84 10.24
N LEU A 21 -5.76 5.00 8.94
CA LEU A 21 -6.42 3.99 8.12
C LEU A 21 -5.57 2.71 8.04
N LEU A 22 -4.27 2.84 7.85
CA LEU A 22 -3.33 1.72 7.87
C LEU A 22 -3.41 0.96 9.20
N LEU A 23 -3.32 1.68 10.33
CA LEU A 23 -3.41 1.08 11.65
C LEU A 23 -4.73 0.35 11.86
N LEU A 24 -5.85 0.94 11.45
CA LEU A 24 -7.17 0.33 11.52
C LEU A 24 -7.22 -0.97 10.69
N CYS A 25 -6.72 -0.95 9.45
CA CYS A 25 -6.61 -2.15 8.61
C CYS A 25 -5.75 -3.23 9.26
N THR A 26 -4.61 -2.88 9.87
CA THR A 26 -3.76 -3.83 10.59
C THR A 26 -4.49 -4.47 11.76
N VAL A 27 -5.19 -3.68 12.58
CA VAL A 27 -5.96 -4.20 13.72
C VAL A 27 -7.08 -5.12 13.25
N LEU A 28 -7.82 -4.73 12.21
CA LEU A 28 -8.86 -5.60 11.63
C LEU A 28 -8.29 -6.90 11.08
N SER A 29 -7.14 -6.85 10.40
CA SER A 29 -6.45 -8.03 9.89
C SER A 29 -6.05 -8.99 11.01
N LEU A 30 -5.48 -8.47 12.11
CA LEU A 30 -5.14 -9.27 13.28
C LEU A 30 -6.37 -9.91 13.94
N LEU A 31 -7.46 -9.14 14.09
CA LEU A 31 -8.71 -9.67 14.64
C LEU A 31 -9.28 -10.79 13.75
N LEU A 32 -9.29 -10.60 12.43
CA LEU A 32 -9.74 -11.61 11.47
C LEU A 32 -8.88 -12.89 11.55
N ALA A 33 -7.56 -12.75 11.55
CA ALA A 33 -6.62 -13.87 11.58
C ALA A 33 -6.70 -14.68 12.88
N ASN A 34 -6.99 -14.03 14.01
CA ASN A 34 -7.13 -14.70 15.32
C ASN A 34 -8.58 -15.13 15.64
N SER A 35 -9.54 -14.85 14.75
CA SER A 35 -10.94 -15.26 14.93
C SER A 35 -11.20 -16.65 14.35
N GLY A 36 -12.37 -17.23 14.65
CA GLY A 36 -12.80 -18.51 14.05
C GLY A 36 -13.00 -18.48 12.53
N LEU A 37 -12.90 -17.30 11.89
CA LEU A 37 -12.90 -17.12 10.44
C LEU A 37 -11.47 -17.08 9.84
N GLY A 38 -10.42 -17.16 10.67
CA GLY A 38 -9.03 -17.08 10.26
C GLY A 38 -8.65 -18.17 9.24
N ASP A 39 -9.09 -19.41 9.45
CA ASP A 39 -8.81 -20.52 8.53
C ASP A 39 -9.47 -20.34 7.15
N ALA A 40 -10.70 -19.81 7.12
CA ALA A 40 -11.36 -19.50 5.86
C ALA A 40 -10.67 -18.35 5.14
N TYR A 41 -10.21 -17.34 5.89
CA TYR A 41 -9.47 -16.20 5.35
C TYR A 41 -8.12 -16.62 4.76
N THR A 42 -7.34 -17.44 5.47
CA THR A 42 -6.05 -17.93 4.98
C THR A 42 -6.22 -18.86 3.78
N HIS A 43 -7.23 -19.72 3.76
CA HIS A 43 -7.51 -20.58 2.61
C HIS A 43 -7.88 -19.79 1.35
N LEU A 44 -8.62 -18.69 1.48
CA LEU A 44 -8.91 -17.80 0.36
C LEU A 44 -7.64 -17.11 -0.15
N LEU A 45 -6.76 -16.66 0.74
CA LEU A 45 -5.49 -16.03 0.36
C LEU A 45 -4.51 -17.00 -0.32
N HIS A 46 -4.46 -18.24 0.14
CA HIS A 46 -3.61 -19.30 -0.43
C HIS A 46 -4.21 -19.96 -1.67
N GLN A 47 -5.44 -19.64 -2.04
CA GLN A 47 -6.06 -20.18 -3.24
C GLN A 47 -5.25 -19.78 -4.47
N GLU A 48 -4.81 -20.76 -5.23
CA GLU A 48 -4.03 -20.49 -6.42
C GLU A 48 -4.93 -20.08 -7.59
N LEU A 49 -4.65 -18.90 -8.14
CA LEU A 49 -5.31 -18.35 -9.31
C LEU A 49 -4.26 -18.07 -10.38
N GLY A 50 -4.49 -18.59 -11.58
CA GLY A 50 -3.68 -18.23 -12.74
C GLY A 50 -3.90 -19.17 -13.93
N PRO A 51 -3.54 -18.71 -15.14
CA PRO A 51 -3.71 -19.49 -16.35
C PRO A 51 -2.78 -20.71 -16.34
N ALA A 52 -3.37 -21.89 -16.10
CA ALA A 52 -2.68 -23.18 -16.16
C ALA A 52 -1.80 -23.40 -17.42
N PRO A 53 -2.16 -22.91 -18.63
CA PRO A 53 -1.31 -23.08 -19.82
C PRO A 53 0.03 -22.34 -19.78
N LEU A 54 0.15 -21.32 -18.95
CA LEU A 54 1.36 -20.47 -18.84
C LEU A 54 2.25 -20.86 -17.66
N GLY A 55 1.88 -21.88 -16.87
CA GLY A 55 2.62 -22.30 -15.68
C GLY A 55 2.60 -21.30 -14.52
N LEU A 56 1.84 -20.21 -14.64
CA LEU A 56 1.72 -19.17 -13.62
C LEU A 56 0.61 -19.57 -12.64
N ARG A 57 0.98 -20.30 -11.59
CA ARG A 57 0.11 -20.61 -10.45
C ARG A 57 0.57 -19.77 -9.27
N PHE A 58 -0.14 -18.69 -9.01
CA PHE A 58 0.16 -17.80 -7.89
C PHE A 58 -1.01 -17.78 -6.92
N SER A 59 -0.74 -17.68 -5.63
CA SER A 59 -1.79 -17.49 -4.64
C SER A 59 -2.46 -16.13 -4.82
N VAL A 60 -3.72 -15.99 -4.36
CA VAL A 60 -4.41 -14.69 -4.33
C VAL A 60 -3.59 -13.66 -3.57
N GLU A 61 -2.96 -14.07 -2.47
CA GLU A 61 -2.04 -13.22 -1.71
C GLU A 61 -0.91 -12.66 -2.56
N HIS A 62 -0.29 -13.50 -3.40
CA HIS A 62 0.82 -13.08 -4.25
C HIS A 62 0.37 -12.05 -5.30
N TRP A 63 -0.79 -12.26 -5.93
CA TRP A 63 -1.38 -11.29 -6.85
C TRP A 63 -1.68 -9.95 -6.19
N ILE A 64 -2.23 -9.97 -4.97
CA ILE A 64 -2.54 -8.76 -4.21
C ILE A 64 -1.23 -8.05 -3.85
N ASN A 65 -0.23 -8.77 -3.36
CA ASN A 65 1.04 -8.20 -2.95
C ASN A 65 1.75 -7.55 -4.14
N ASP A 66 1.97 -8.29 -5.23
CA ASP A 66 2.66 -7.77 -6.41
C ASP A 66 1.90 -6.61 -7.06
N GLY A 67 0.56 -6.71 -7.14
CA GLY A 67 -0.27 -5.65 -7.69
C GLY A 67 -0.20 -4.36 -6.87
N LEU A 68 -0.38 -4.45 -5.56
CA LEU A 68 -0.32 -3.29 -4.66
C LEU A 68 1.10 -2.71 -4.58
N MET A 69 2.12 -3.56 -4.51
CA MET A 69 3.52 -3.14 -4.49
C MET A 69 3.92 -2.46 -5.79
N THR A 70 3.42 -2.92 -6.94
CA THR A 70 3.65 -2.27 -8.24
C THR A 70 3.13 -0.83 -8.23
N ILE A 71 1.91 -0.60 -7.72
CA ILE A 71 1.33 0.74 -7.61
C ILE A 71 2.10 1.59 -6.60
N PHE A 72 2.45 1.02 -5.44
CA PHE A 72 3.24 1.69 -4.42
C PHE A 72 4.60 2.15 -4.95
N PHE A 73 5.36 1.26 -5.57
CA PHE A 73 6.67 1.58 -6.13
C PHE A 73 6.60 2.52 -7.32
N LEU A 74 5.53 2.48 -8.12
CA LEU A 74 5.32 3.47 -9.17
C LEU A 74 5.18 4.88 -8.56
N MET A 75 4.34 5.03 -7.52
CA MET A 75 4.16 6.31 -6.84
C MET A 75 5.47 6.80 -6.20
N VAL A 76 6.14 5.92 -5.45
CA VAL A 76 7.44 6.25 -4.83
C VAL A 76 8.48 6.60 -5.90
N GLY A 77 8.52 5.86 -7.01
CA GLY A 77 9.45 6.11 -8.11
C GLY A 77 9.25 7.50 -8.74
N LEU A 78 7.99 7.89 -8.98
CA LEU A 78 7.65 9.22 -9.49
C LEU A 78 7.99 10.34 -8.49
N GLU A 79 7.79 10.08 -7.20
CA GLU A 79 8.15 11.04 -6.15
C GLU A 79 9.67 11.22 -6.04
N VAL A 80 10.43 10.12 -6.08
CA VAL A 80 11.89 10.16 -6.12
C VAL A 80 12.39 10.88 -7.37
N GLU A 81 11.81 10.61 -8.55
CA GLU A 81 12.12 11.33 -9.77
C GLU A 81 11.88 12.84 -9.60
N ARG A 82 10.72 13.22 -9.07
CA ARG A 82 10.37 14.62 -8.78
C ARG A 82 11.38 15.28 -7.83
N GLU A 83 11.80 14.58 -6.77
CA GLU A 83 12.77 15.09 -5.81
C GLU A 83 14.18 15.25 -6.39
N LEU A 84 14.58 14.38 -7.32
CA LEU A 84 15.85 14.46 -8.03
C LEU A 84 15.91 15.67 -8.99
N TYR A 85 14.81 16.01 -9.66
CA TYR A 85 14.78 17.12 -10.62
C TYR A 85 14.51 18.50 -10.00
N VAL A 86 13.57 18.57 -9.05
CA VAL A 86 13.05 19.86 -8.52
C VAL A 86 13.12 19.92 -6.99
N GLY A 87 13.42 18.81 -6.31
CA GLY A 87 13.44 18.71 -4.85
C GLY A 87 14.83 18.82 -4.23
N GLU A 88 14.93 18.45 -2.96
CA GLU A 88 16.13 18.63 -2.13
C GLU A 88 17.29 17.72 -2.51
N LEU A 89 17.02 16.63 -3.26
CA LEU A 89 18.02 15.69 -3.78
C LEU A 89 18.71 16.19 -5.05
N SER A 90 18.17 17.25 -5.69
CA SER A 90 18.81 17.88 -6.86
C SER A 90 20.17 18.51 -6.53
N ASP A 91 20.38 18.93 -5.28
CA ASP A 91 21.66 19.40 -4.77
C ASP A 91 22.40 18.24 -4.11
N PHE A 92 23.31 17.61 -4.86
CA PHE A 92 24.09 16.44 -4.46
C PHE A 92 24.80 16.61 -3.10
N ARG A 93 25.06 17.85 -2.65
CA ARG A 93 25.64 18.14 -1.32
C ARG A 93 24.66 17.99 -0.17
N LYS A 94 23.35 18.21 -0.38
CA LYS A 94 22.29 17.99 0.62
C LYS A 94 21.86 16.52 0.70
N ALA A 95 21.97 15.78 -0.41
CA ALA A 95 21.67 14.35 -0.48
C ALA A 95 22.60 13.48 0.41
N ILE A 96 23.77 13.99 0.81
CA ILE A 96 24.76 13.28 1.64
C ILE A 96 24.51 13.47 3.15
N LEU A 97 23.73 14.48 3.56
CA LEU A 97 23.47 14.75 4.99
C LEU A 97 22.80 13.59 5.77
N PRO A 98 21.97 12.70 5.18
CA PRO A 98 21.42 11.54 5.91
C PRO A 98 22.42 10.39 6.11
N VAL A 99 23.66 10.52 5.65
CA VAL A 99 24.69 9.46 5.70
C VAL A 99 25.68 9.66 6.87
N ALA A 100 25.58 10.76 7.64
CA ALA A 100 26.49 11.08 8.75
C ALA A 100 25.83 10.95 10.13
#